data_AF-A0A0R1TD84-F1
#
_entry.id   AF-A0A0R1TD84-F1
#
_cell.length_a   1.000
_cell.length_b   1.000
_cell.length_c   1.000
_cell.angle_alpha   90.00
_cell.angle_beta   90.00
_cell.angle_gamma   90.00
#
_symmetry.space_group_name_H-M   'P 1'
#
loop_
_entity.id
_entity.type
_entity.pdbx_description
1 polymer ?
#
loop_
_entity_poly.entity_id
_entity_poly.type
_entity_poly.pdbx_seq_one_letter_code
_entity_poly.pdbx_strand_id
1 'polypeptide(L)' 'MDYIKGGGKVMAELSEARKRANKKWDEKNKEKKKLYTYRSTARSFVKNLASEQDLLELRQLIDDTLKQKSRD' A
#
# COMPACT_ATOMS: atom_id res chain seq x y z
N MET A 1 24.50 -3.19 -7.99
CA MET A 1 25.41 -2.16 -7.47
C MET A 1 24.67 -0.84 -7.56
N ASP A 2 24.01 -0.45 -6.47
CA ASP A 2 23.75 0.95 -6.13
C ASP A 2 24.03 1.03 -4.63
N TYR A 3 25.06 1.80 -4.34
CA TYR A 3 25.70 1.97 -3.04
C TYR A 3 24.84 2.87 -2.15
N ILE A 4 24.63 2.46 -0.89
CA ILE A 4 24.12 3.36 0.15
C ILE A 4 25.32 4.19 0.65
N LYS A 5 25.29 5.50 0.42
CA LYS A 5 26.08 6.47 1.19
C LYS A 5 25.17 7.63 1.58
N GLY A 6 24.73 7.63 2.85
CA GLY A 6 24.04 8.76 3.48
C GLY A 6 22.54 8.90 3.18
N GLY A 7 21.71 8.25 4.00
CA GLY A 7 20.47 8.85 4.53
C GLY A 7 19.31 9.27 3.61
N GLY A 8 19.39 9.12 2.29
CA GLY A 8 18.30 9.46 1.37
C GLY A 8 18.24 8.48 0.20
N LYS A 9 17.10 7.80 0.02
CA LYS A 9 16.88 6.98 -1.17
C LYS A 9 16.77 7.89 -2.40
N VAL A 10 17.86 8.01 -3.17
CA VAL A 10 17.76 8.48 -4.55
C VAL A 10 17.18 7.30 -5.34
N MET A 11 15.90 7.39 -5.70
CA MET A 11 15.27 6.39 -6.57
C MET A 11 15.91 6.53 -7.95
N ALA A 12 16.82 5.62 -8.31
CA ALA A 12 17.37 5.54 -9.66
C ALA A 12 16.20 5.48 -10.66
N GLU A 13 16.24 6.36 -11.66
CA GLU A 13 15.20 6.41 -12.68
C GLU A 13 15.10 5.06 -13.39
N LEU A 14 13.89 4.50 -13.43
CA LEU A 14 13.67 3.22 -14.07
C LEU A 14 13.88 3.34 -15.58
N SER A 15 14.67 2.43 -16.16
CA SER A 15 14.78 2.31 -17.63
C SER A 15 13.40 2.20 -18.29
N GLU A 16 13.23 2.78 -19.47
CA GLU A 16 12.02 2.71 -20.30
C GLU A 16 11.54 1.26 -20.51
N ALA A 17 12.46 0.31 -20.67
CA ALA A 17 12.13 -1.11 -20.79
C ALA A 17 11.44 -1.65 -19.51
N ARG A 18 11.92 -1.25 -18.34
CA ARG A 18 11.35 -1.63 -17.04
C ARG A 18 10.00 -0.96 -16.80
N LYS A 19 9.84 0.30 -17.21
CA LYS A 19 8.54 1.01 -17.17
C LYS A 19 7.47 0.27 -17.99
N ARG A 20 7.81 -0.15 -19.22
CA ARG A 20 6.89 -0.93 -20.08
C ARG A 20 6.55 -2.30 -19.50
N ALA A 21 7.53 -3.01 -18.95
CA ALA A 21 7.30 -4.30 -18.31
C ALA A 21 6.39 -4.18 -17.07
N ASN A 22 6.64 -3.18 -16.21
CA ASN A 22 5.79 -2.89 -15.06
C ASN A 22 4.36 -2.54 -15.49
N LYS A 23 4.20 -1.70 -16.53
CA LYS A 23 2.87 -1.35 -17.06
C LYS A 23 2.09 -2.60 -17.50
N LYS A 24 2.72 -3.50 -18.26
CA LYS A 24 2.09 -4.75 -18.72
C LYS A 24 1.70 -5.65 -17.55
N TRP A 25 2.54 -5.74 -16.52
CA TRP A 25 2.23 -6.51 -15.31
C TRP A 25 1.08 -5.89 -14.52
N ASP A 26 1.09 -4.57 -14.35
CA ASP A 26 0.05 -3.80 -13.66
C ASP A 26 -1.31 -3.96 -14.36
N GLU A 27 -1.33 -3.93 -15.69
CA GLU A 27 -2.54 -4.13 -16.48
C GLU A 27 -3.12 -5.52 -16.32
N LYS A 28 -2.28 -6.55 -16.18
CA LYS A 28 -2.70 -7.93 -15.93
C LYS A 28 -3.10 -8.18 -14.47
N ASN A 29 -2.58 -7.39 -13.53
CA ASN A 29 -2.77 -7.59 -12.08
C ASN A 29 -3.46 -6.39 -11.41
N LYS A 30 -4.40 -5.74 -12.10
CA LYS A 30 -5.08 -4.52 -11.62
C LYS A 30 -5.64 -4.68 -10.21
N GLU A 31 -6.31 -5.78 -9.92
CA GLU A 31 -6.91 -6.01 -8.60
C GLU A 31 -5.86 -6.20 -7.49
N LYS A 32 -4.79 -6.96 -7.76
CA LYS A 32 -3.69 -7.14 -6.80
C LYS A 32 -2.97 -5.82 -6.53
N LYS A 33 -2.71 -5.04 -7.58
CA LYS A 33 -2.13 -3.70 -7.46
C LYS A 33 -3.03 -2.81 -6.61
N LYS A 34 -4.33 -2.77 -6.93
CA LYS A 34 -5.33 -2.03 -6.17
C LYS A 34 -5.26 -2.39 -4.68
N LEU A 35 -5.31 -3.69 -4.36
CA LEU A 35 -5.19 -4.20 -2.98
C LEU A 35 -3.91 -3.74 -2.29
N TYR A 36 -2.75 -3.83 -2.96
CA TYR A 36 -1.47 -3.41 -2.37
C TYR A 36 -1.40 -1.91 -2.12
N THR A 37 -1.89 -1.10 -3.07
CA THR A 37 -1.97 0.35 -2.91
C THR A 37 -2.83 0.71 -1.70
N TYR A 38 -4.08 0.22 -1.64
CA TYR A 38 -4.95 0.52 -0.49
C TYR A 38 -4.36 0.04 0.83
N ARG A 39 -3.77 -1.16 0.85
CA ARG A 39 -3.14 -1.70 2.05
C ARG A 39 -1.95 -0.85 2.52
N SER A 40 -1.11 -0.39 1.59
CA SER A 40 0.03 0.46 1.93
C SER A 40 -0.43 1.83 2.42
N THR A 41 -1.41 2.42 1.75
CA THR A 41 -2.00 3.71 2.14
C THR A 41 -2.63 3.63 3.51
N ALA A 42 -3.46 2.61 3.78
CA ALA A 42 -4.10 2.40 5.07
C ALA A 42 -3.07 2.28 6.21
N ARG A 43 -1.99 1.51 6.00
CA ARG A 43 -0.91 1.41 7.00
C ARG A 43 -0.25 2.75 7.28
N SER A 44 0.05 3.52 6.23
CA SER A 44 0.67 4.84 6.42
C SER A 44 -0.26 5.81 7.12
N PHE A 45 -1.55 5.77 6.78
CA PHE A 45 -2.58 6.59 7.41
C PHE A 45 -2.65 6.31 8.91
N VAL A 46 -2.90 5.04 9.28
CA VAL A 46 -2.97 4.60 10.69
C VAL A 46 -1.69 4.93 11.47
N LYS A 47 -0.52 4.80 10.84
CA LYS A 47 0.75 4.99 11.54
C LYS A 47 1.16 6.45 11.70
N ASN A 48 0.92 7.29 10.70
CA ASN A 48 1.55 8.61 10.62
C ASN A 48 0.57 9.79 10.52
N LEU A 49 -0.70 9.57 10.15
CA LEU A 49 -1.65 10.66 9.88
C LEU A 49 -2.92 10.63 10.74
N ALA A 50 -3.40 9.44 11.10
CA ALA A 50 -4.68 9.27 11.77
C ALA A 50 -4.73 9.95 13.14
N SER A 51 -5.85 10.63 13.42
CA SER A 51 -6.17 11.10 14.76
C SER A 51 -6.69 9.96 15.64
N GLU A 52 -6.79 10.20 16.95
CA GLU A 52 -7.35 9.20 17.88
C GLU A 52 -8.78 8.79 17.48
N GLN A 53 -9.61 9.76 17.05
CA GLN A 53 -10.98 9.48 16.59
C GLN A 53 -10.99 8.59 15.35
N ASP A 54 -10.13 8.87 14.37
CA ASP A 54 -10.00 8.04 13.16
C ASP A 54 -9.62 6.60 13.52
N LEU A 55 -8.69 6.42 14.46
CA LEU A 55 -8.23 5.10 14.90
C LEU A 55 -9.37 4.31 15.58
N LEU A 56 -10.17 4.98 16.41
CA LEU A 56 -11.32 4.36 17.07
C LEU A 56 -12.39 3.95 16.05
N GLU A 57 -12.71 4.82 15.09
CA GLU A 57 -13.67 4.50 14.01
C GLU A 57 -13.18 3.33 13.16
N LEU A 58 -11.92 3.36 12.71
CA LEU A 58 -11.33 2.29 11.91
C LEU A 58 -11.32 0.96 12.65
N ARG A 59 -11.06 0.97 13.96
CA ARG A 59 -11.12 -0.25 14.78
C ARG A 59 -12.53 -0.84 14.79
N GLN A 60 -13.55 -0.01 15.00
CA GLN A 60 -14.95 -0.46 14.99
C GLN A 60 -15.32 -1.08 13.63
N LEU A 61 -14.95 -0.42 12.52
CA LEU A 61 -15.20 -0.91 11.17
C LEU A 61 -14.51 -2.27 10.90
N ILE A 62 -13.27 -2.45 11.38
CA ILE A 62 -12.54 -3.71 11.26
C ILE A 62 -13.25 -4.82 12.03
N ASP A 63 -13.64 -4.57 13.28
CA ASP A 63 -14.30 -5.56 14.13
C ASP A 63 -15.64 -6.01 13.52
N ASP A 64 -16.44 -5.07 13.01
CA ASP A 64 -17.73 -5.39 12.38
C ASP A 64 -17.56 -6.16 11.07
N THR A 65 -16.55 -5.81 10.27
CA THR A 65 -16.24 -6.54 9.02
C THR A 65 -15.75 -7.97 9.31
N LEU A 66 -14.94 -8.16 10.35
CA LEU A 66 -14.44 -9.48 10.74
C LEU A 66 -15.58 -10.38 11.25
N LYS A 67 -16.51 -9.83 12.04
CA LYS A 67 -17.71 -10.56 12.48
C LYS A 67 -18.60 -10.98 11.31
N GLN A 68 -18.72 -10.13 10.29
CA GLN A 68 -19.46 -10.51 9.07
C GLN A 68 -18.73 -11.62 8.31
N LYS A 69 -17.41 -11.50 8.13
CA LYS A 69 -16.61 -12.51 7.42
C LYS A 69 -16.52 -13.86 8.12
N SER A 70 -16.67 -13.92 9.44
CA SER A 70 -16.71 -15.20 10.18
C SER A 70 -18.06 -15.89 10.14
N ARG A 71 -19.10 -15.23 9.60
CA ARG A 71 -20.46 -15.78 9.44
C ARG A 71 -20.69 -16.43 8.09
N ASP A 72 -19.85 -16.14 7.10
CA ASP A 72 -19.82 -16.75 5.76
C ASP A 72 -18.82 -17.91 5.70
#